data_AF-A0A9E2QC43-F1
#
_entry.id   AF-A0A9E2QC43-F1
#
_cell.length_a   1.000
_cell.length_b   1.000
_cell.length_c   1.000
_cell.angle_alpha   90.00
_cell.angle_beta   90.00
_cell.angle_gamma   90.00
#
_symmetry.space_group_name_H-M   'P 1'
#
loop_
_entity.id
_entity.type
_entity.pdbx_description
1 polymer ?
#
loop_
_entity_poly.entity_id
_entity_poly.type
_entity_poly.pdbx_seq_one_letter_code
_entity_poly.pdbx_strand_id
1 'polypeptide(L)' 'MSKRNLTLSLSESLIKKAKTEAAREGVSMNFYIQEAVEERLRARSGYMAAMRRQLKDLDAGHDLGTRGDIRYTRDELHER' A
#
# COMPACT_ATOMS: atom_id res chain seq x y z
N MET A 1 -21.63 8.86 3.15
CA MET A 1 -21.81 7.39 3.19
C MET A 1 -22.50 7.00 4.48
N SER A 2 -23.36 5.99 4.46
CA SER A 2 -24.03 5.46 5.66
C SER A 2 -23.02 4.73 6.56
N LYS A 3 -23.03 5.03 7.86
CA LYS A 3 -22.22 4.32 8.87
C LYS A 3 -23.08 3.23 9.50
N ARG A 4 -22.52 2.02 9.65
CA ARG A 4 -23.13 0.91 10.42
C ARG A 4 -22.24 0.56 11.60
N ASN A 5 -22.86 0.28 12.74
CA ASN A 5 -22.15 -0.16 13.94
C ASN A 5 -21.70 -1.61 13.80
N LEU A 6 -20.48 -1.90 14.21
CA LEU A 6 -19.88 -3.23 14.22
C LEU A 6 -19.37 -3.51 15.63
N THR A 7 -19.75 -4.65 16.22
CA THR A 7 -19.21 -5.12 17.50
C THR A 7 -18.00 -6.00 17.23
N LEU A 8 -16.87 -5.70 17.88
CA LEU A 8 -15.62 -6.43 17.73
C LEU A 8 -15.19 -7.04 19.07
N SER A 9 -14.76 -8.30 19.04
CA SER A 9 -14.14 -8.96 20.20
C SER A 9 -12.62 -8.81 20.09
N LEU A 10 -12.02 -8.08 21.01
CA LEU A 10 -10.56 -7.83 21.08
C LEU A 10 -10.05 -8.23 22.46
N SER A 11 -8.75 -8.54 22.58
CA SER A 11 -8.15 -8.79 23.88
C SER A 11 -8.17 -7.51 24.73
N GLU A 12 -8.33 -7.67 26.05
CA GLU A 12 -8.34 -6.52 26.97
C GLU A 12 -7.04 -5.69 26.88
N SER A 13 -5.91 -6.38 26.69
CA SER A 13 -4.61 -5.73 26.50
C SER A 13 -4.56 -4.88 25.23
N LEU A 14 -5.20 -5.31 24.15
CA LEU A 14 -5.26 -4.55 22.91
C LEU A 14 -6.17 -3.33 23.05
N ILE A 15 -7.32 -3.48 23.73
CA ILE A 15 -8.24 -2.35 24.00
C ILE A 15 -7.52 -1.27 24.81
N LYS A 16 -6.77 -1.64 25.85
CA LYS A 16 -6.01 -0.68 26.67
C LYS A 16 -4.96 0.07 25.84
N LYS A 17 -4.15 -0.66 25.06
CA LYS A 17 -3.12 -0.05 24.20
C LYS A 17 -3.74 0.91 23.18
N ALA A 18 -4.77 0.46 22.46
CA ALA A 18 -5.44 1.29 21.46
C ALA A 18 -6.07 2.55 22.06
N LYS A 19 -6.64 2.48 23.27
CA LYS A 19 -7.15 3.68 23.97
C LYS A 19 -6.02 4.65 24.32
N THR A 20 -4.89 4.16 24.80
CA THR A 20 -3.73 4.99 25.13
C THR A 20 -3.19 5.69 23.90
N GLU A 21 -3.05 4.97 22.78
CA GLU A 21 -2.57 5.55 21.52
C GLU A 21 -3.56 6.57 20.94
N ALA A 22 -4.86 6.23 20.89
CA ALA A 22 -5.89 7.16 20.44
C ALA A 22 -5.91 8.45 21.28
N ALA A 23 -5.75 8.34 22.60
CA ALA A 23 -5.65 9.49 23.49
C ALA A 23 -4.38 10.31 23.24
N ARG A 24 -3.24 9.65 23.00
CA ARG A 24 -1.97 10.29 22.67
C ARG A 24 -2.06 11.09 21.37
N GLU A 25 -2.81 10.58 20.40
CA GLU A 25 -3.07 11.24 19.10
C GLU A 25 -4.22 12.25 19.15
N GLY A 26 -4.92 12.37 20.28
CA GLY A 26 -6.04 13.30 20.44
C GLY A 26 -7.29 12.91 19.65
N VAL A 27 -7.44 11.63 19.30
CA VAL A 27 -8.55 11.12 18.48
C VAL A 27 -9.46 10.15 19.26
N SER A 28 -10.67 9.97 18.75
CA SER A 28 -11.60 8.98 19.33
C SER A 28 -11.19 7.55 18.99
N MET A 29 -11.55 6.59 19.84
CA MET A 29 -11.31 5.15 19.59
C MET A 29 -11.91 4.67 18.27
N ASN A 30 -13.11 5.16 17.93
CA ASN A 30 -13.78 4.78 16.69
C ASN A 30 -13.01 5.31 15.47
N PHE A 31 -12.51 6.55 15.54
CA PHE A 31 -11.67 7.12 14.49
C PHE A 31 -10.36 6.35 14.34
N TYR A 32 -9.67 6.07 15.46
CA TYR A 32 -8.42 5.31 15.46
C TYR A 32 -8.57 3.92 14.81
N ILE A 33 -9.64 3.19 15.13
CA ILE A 33 -9.92 1.88 14.51
C ILE A 33 -10.27 2.04 13.02
N GLN A 34 -11.09 3.03 12.66
CA GLN A 34 -11.46 3.28 11.28
C GLN A 34 -10.22 3.58 10.43
N GLU A 35 -9.33 4.43 10.91
CA GLU A 35 -8.12 4.87 10.23
C GLU A 35 -7.15 3.70 10.01
N ALA A 36 -6.92 2.87 11.03
CA ALA A 36 -6.11 1.65 10.91
C ALA A 36 -6.67 0.64 9.88
N VAL A 37 -8.01 0.50 9.81
CA VAL A 37 -8.65 -0.37 8.80
C VAL A 37 -8.49 0.22 7.40
N GLU A 38 -8.72 1.52 7.24
CA GLU A 38 -8.56 2.20 5.96
C GLU A 38 -7.12 2.14 5.47
N GLU A 39 -6.14 2.36 6.35
CA GLU A 39 -4.73 2.28 6.01
C GLU A 39 -4.35 0.89 5.48
N ARG A 40 -4.81 -0.17 6.17
CA ARG A 40 -4.56 -1.55 5.73
C ARG A 40 -5.22 -1.87 4.39
N LEU A 41 -6.39 -1.30 4.12
CA LEU A 41 -7.06 -1.41 2.82
C LEU A 41 -6.34 -0.61 1.73
N ARG A 42 -5.87 0.60 2.03
CA ARG A 42 -5.08 1.45 1.12
C ARG A 42 -3.76 0.76 0.74
N ALA A 43 -3.04 0.22 1.72
CA ALA A 43 -1.80 -0.51 1.48
C ALA A 43 -2.02 -1.71 0.55
N ARG A 44 -3.10 -2.48 0.78
CA ARG A 44 -3.46 -3.63 -0.06
C ARG A 44 -3.90 -3.20 -1.47
N SER A 45 -4.71 -2.14 -1.61
CA SER A 45 -5.19 -1.69 -2.91
C SER A 45 -4.07 -1.08 -3.76
N GLY A 46 -3.20 -0.27 -3.14
CA GLY A 46 -2.01 0.30 -3.79
C GLY A 46 -1.05 -0.78 -4.27
N TYR A 47 -0.76 -1.76 -3.41
CA TYR A 47 0.04 -2.93 -3.80
C TYR A 47 -0.57 -3.68 -4.98
N MET A 48 -1.87 -4.01 -4.91
CA MET A 48 -2.53 -4.76 -5.98
C MET A 48 -2.60 -3.97 -7.30
N ALA A 49 -2.77 -2.64 -7.23
CA ALA A 49 -2.73 -1.78 -8.40
C ALA A 49 -1.33 -1.75 -9.05
N ALA A 50 -0.28 -1.60 -8.24
CA ALA A 50 1.11 -1.64 -8.72
C ALA A 50 1.46 -3.01 -9.32
N MET A 51 1.07 -4.10 -8.64
CA MET A 51 1.25 -5.47 -9.12
C MET A 51 0.59 -5.68 -10.48
N ARG A 52 -0.69 -5.29 -10.63
CA ARG A 52 -1.42 -5.43 -11.90
C ARG A 52 -0.79 -4.61 -13.02
N ARG A 53 -0.35 -3.38 -12.73
CA ARG A 53 0.36 -2.54 -13.71
C ARG A 53 1.63 -3.24 -14.18
N GLN A 54 2.47 -3.71 -13.26
CA GLN A 54 3.73 -4.36 -13.60
C GLN A 54 3.55 -5.65 -14.41
N LEU A 55 2.55 -6.47 -14.05
CA LEU A 55 2.22 -7.68 -14.81
C LEU A 55 1.76 -7.34 -16.24
N LYS A 56 0.99 -6.27 -16.41
CA LYS A 56 0.57 -5.79 -17.73
C LYS A 56 1.77 -5.29 -18.54
N ASP A 57 2.70 -4.58 -17.91
CA ASP A 57 3.91 -4.09 -18.58
C ASP A 57 4.81 -5.25 -19.02
N LEU A 58 4.92 -6.30 -18.19
CA LEU A 58 5.64 -7.53 -18.54
C LEU A 58 4.99 -8.30 -19.70
N ASP A 59 3.67 -8.44 -19.69
CA ASP A 59 2.92 -9.15 -20.73
C ASP A 59 2.95 -8.41 -22.07
N ALA A 60 2.81 -7.08 -22.02
CA ALA A 60 2.96 -6.24 -23.22
C ALA A 60 4.38 -6.34 -23.78
N GLY A 61 5.39 -6.36 -22.91
CA GLY A 61 6.79 -6.24 -23.27
C GLY A 61 7.11 -4.84 -23.81
N HIS A 62 8.32 -4.35 -23.55
CA HIS A 62 8.79 -3.12 -24.17
C HIS A 62 9.70 -3.47 -25.35
N ASP A 63 9.44 -2.87 -26.53
CA ASP A 63 10.43 -2.86 -27.59
C ASP A 63 11.55 -1.90 -27.19
N LEU A 64 12.65 -2.48 -26.72
CA LEU A 64 13.84 -1.73 -26.31
C LEU A 64 14.71 -1.31 -27.52
N GLY A 65 14.29 -1.62 -28.76
CA GLY A 65 15.02 -1.29 -29.98
C GLY A 65 16.32 -2.09 -30.17
N THR A 66 16.60 -3.04 -29.28
CA THR A 66 17.83 -3.84 -29.26
C THR A 66 17.80 -4.97 -30.27
N ARG A 67 16.61 -5.41 -30.71
CA ARG A 67 16.43 -6.56 -31.61
C ARG A 67 17.21 -7.82 -31.16
N GLY A 68 17.43 -7.97 -29.85
CA GLY A 68 18.21 -9.06 -29.26
C GLY A 68 19.72 -8.81 -29.14
N ASP A 69 20.21 -7.63 -29.56
CA ASP A 69 21.63 -7.25 -29.52
C ASP A 69 21.79 -5.93 -28.73
N ILE A 70 22.30 -6.04 -27.51
CA ILE A 70 22.55 -4.90 -26.62
C ILE A 70 24.03 -4.51 -26.76
N ARG A 71 24.30 -3.43 -27.48
CA ARG A 71 25.67 -2.99 -27.79
C ARG A 71 26.22 -1.90 -26.88
N TYR A 72 25.37 -1.29 -26.07
CA TYR A 72 25.75 -0.21 -25.19
C TYR A 72 26.08 -0.74 -23.80
N THR A 73 27.13 -0.18 -23.20
CA THR A 73 27.46 -0.40 -21.80
C THR A 73 26.68 0.56 -20.91
N ARG A 74 26.60 0.26 -19.62
CA ARG A 74 25.97 1.14 -18.63
C ARG A 74 26.60 2.55 -18.68
N ASP A 75 27.91 2.62 -18.80
CA ASP A 75 28.66 3.89 -18.73
C ASP A 75 28.34 4.79 -19.94
N GLU A 76 28.21 4.22 -21.14
CA GLU A 76 27.79 4.93 -22.36
C GLU A 76 26.35 5.48 -22.29
N LEU A 77 25.50 4.94 -21.40
CA LEU A 77 24.13 5.36 -21.22
C LEU A 77 23.97 6.44 -20.13
N HIS A 78 24.85 6.46 -19.12
CA HIS A 78 24.83 7.44 -18.03
C HIS A 78 25.35 8.83 -18.45
N GLU A 79 26.18 8.89 -19.50
CA GLU A 79 26.72 10.15 -20.02
C GLU A 79 25.78 10.89 -21.00
N ARG A 80 24.54 10.42 -21.17
CA ARG A 80 23.53 11.03 -22.06
C ARG A 80 22.50 11.89 -21.34
#